data_AF-A0A2S2QZ74-F1
#
_entry.id   AF-A0A2S2QZ74-F1
#
_cell.length_a   1.000
_cell.length_b   1.000
_cell.length_c   1.000
_cell.angle_alpha   90.00
_cell.angle_beta   90.00
_cell.angle_gamma   90.00
#
_symmetry.space_group_name_H-M   'P 1'
#
loop_
_entity.id
_entity.type
_entity.pdbx_description
1 polymer ?
#
loop_
_entity_poly.entity_id
_entity_poly.type
_entity_poly.pdbx_seq_one_letter_code
_entity_poly.pdbx_strand_id
1 'polypeptide(L)'
;KSILDPRLPLKSNLMRPFARRQLNNMKRIYNYRQSRARRIVECAFGILTKRFNVFENKMLVHPDKATVITQAACVLHNIIMDKESNLTDIHNEIETTTLHVYQEDSDRPTNRRPLIHDIF
;
A
#
# COMPACT_ATOMS: atom_id res chain seq x y z
N LYS A 1 12.82 20.51 1.10
CA LYS A 1 13.81 20.14 2.15
C LYS A 1 14.68 19.00 1.62
N SER A 2 15.95 19.25 1.32
CA SER A 2 16.92 18.23 0.92
C SER A 2 17.55 17.62 2.17
N ILE A 3 17.13 16.42 2.55
CA ILE A 3 17.61 15.73 3.75
C ILE A 3 18.84 14.92 3.38
N LEU A 4 19.98 15.60 3.35
CA LEU A 4 21.24 14.99 3.80
C LEU A 4 21.96 16.09 4.57
N ASP A 5 22.16 15.87 5.87
CA ASP A 5 22.82 16.83 6.75
C ASP A 5 24.21 17.16 6.17
N PRO A 6 24.55 18.45 5.94
CA PRO A 6 25.86 18.87 5.49
C PRO A 6 27.02 18.27 6.29
N ARG A 7 26.79 17.82 7.53
CA ARG A 7 27.79 17.28 8.47
C ARG A 7 28.04 15.78 8.39
N LEU A 8 27.33 15.00 7.55
CA LEU A 8 27.63 13.56 7.43
C LEU A 8 28.96 13.32 6.70
N PRO A 9 29.94 12.61 7.28
CA PRO A 9 31.16 12.26 6.57
C PRO A 9 30.81 11.43 5.33
N LEU A 10 31.45 11.74 4.20
CA LEU A 10 31.32 10.96 2.96
C LEU A 10 31.88 9.56 3.23
N LYS A 11 30.99 8.60 3.53
CA LYS A 11 31.32 7.18 3.52
C LYS A 11 31.38 6.71 2.07
N SER A 12 32.22 5.72 1.76
CA SER A 12 32.31 5.11 0.42
C SER A 12 30.95 4.70 -0.15
N ASN A 13 30.03 4.33 0.73
CA ASN A 13 28.70 3.83 0.40
C ASN A 13 27.61 4.93 0.37
N LEU A 14 27.94 6.19 0.63
CA LEU A 14 26.96 7.28 0.74
C LEU A 14 27.32 8.46 -0.16
N MET A 15 26.81 8.44 -1.38
CA MET A 15 26.98 9.53 -2.33
C MET A 15 25.93 10.64 -2.14
N ARG A 16 26.40 11.89 -2.07
CA ARG A 16 25.55 13.08 -1.99
C ARG A 16 24.90 13.36 -3.36
N PRO A 17 23.63 13.82 -3.40
CA PRO A 17 23.07 14.35 -4.64
C PRO A 17 23.88 15.57 -5.10
N PHE A 18 24.13 15.67 -6.40
CA PHE A 18 24.83 16.82 -6.97
C PHE A 18 24.00 18.10 -6.80
N ALA A 19 24.68 19.19 -6.44
CA ALA A 19 24.05 20.51 -6.33
C ALA A 19 23.38 20.91 -7.65
N ARG A 20 22.26 21.66 -7.57
CA ARG A 20 21.48 22.06 -8.75
C ARG A 20 22.20 23.08 -9.65
N ARG A 21 23.25 23.73 -9.16
CA ARG A 21 24.06 24.69 -9.92
C ARG A 21 25.04 23.91 -10.81
N GLN A 22 24.94 24.09 -12.13
CA GLN A 22 25.78 23.43 -13.16
C GLN A 22 25.66 21.88 -13.21
N LEU A 23 24.43 21.40 -13.35
CA LEU A 23 24.13 19.97 -13.56
C LEU A 23 24.40 19.55 -15.02
N ASN A 24 25.52 18.86 -15.26
CA ASN A 24 25.73 18.11 -16.50
C ASN A 24 24.73 16.93 -16.59
N ASN A 25 24.46 16.43 -17.81
CA ASN A 25 23.46 15.39 -18.07
C ASN A 25 23.65 14.13 -17.20
N MET A 26 24.88 13.66 -17.06
CA MET A 26 25.19 12.50 -16.19
C MET A 26 24.84 12.75 -14.72
N LYS A 27 25.09 13.97 -14.21
CA LYS A 27 24.75 14.36 -12.84
C LYS A 27 23.23 14.45 -12.64
N ARG A 28 22.49 14.88 -13.67
CA ARG A 28 21.00 14.86 -13.66
C ARG A 28 20.46 13.44 -13.58
N ILE A 29 20.98 12.53 -14.40
CA ILE A 29 20.57 11.12 -14.41
C ILE A 29 20.83 10.47 -13.05
N TYR A 30 22.01 10.70 -12.47
CA TYR A 30 22.33 10.23 -11.13
C TYR A 30 21.34 10.76 -10.08
N ASN A 31 21.12 12.08 -10.02
CA ASN A 31 20.19 12.69 -9.07
C ASN A 31 18.75 12.17 -9.23
N TYR A 32 18.32 11.93 -10.47
CA TYR A 32 17.03 11.35 -10.75
C TYR A 32 16.91 9.93 -10.19
N ARG A 33 17.90 9.06 -10.45
CA ARG A 33 17.94 7.69 -9.91
C ARG A 33 17.95 7.67 -8.39
N GLN A 34 18.80 8.49 -7.77
CA GLN A 34 18.87 8.62 -6.31
C GLN A 34 17.54 9.10 -5.71
N SER A 35 16.85 10.02 -6.40
CA SER A 35 15.54 10.51 -5.96
C SER A 35 14.45 9.47 -6.12
N ARG A 36 14.46 8.70 -7.22
CA ARG A 36 13.54 7.58 -7.44
C ARG A 36 13.73 6.50 -6.37
N ALA A 37 14.97 6.11 -6.08
CA ALA A 37 15.27 5.13 -5.03
C ALA A 37 14.77 5.60 -3.66
N ARG A 38 15.05 6.87 -3.28
CA ARG A 38 14.56 7.43 -2.02
C ARG A 38 13.03 7.44 -1.95
N ARG A 39 12.34 7.85 -3.01
CA ARG A 39 10.87 7.85 -3.05
C ARG A 39 10.27 6.48 -2.80
N ILE A 40 10.87 5.42 -3.36
CA ILE A 40 10.41 4.04 -3.14
C ILE A 40 10.55 3.67 -1.65
N VAL A 41 11.72 3.97 -1.05
CA VAL A 41 11.97 3.71 0.37
C VAL A 41 11.02 4.52 1.25
N GLU A 42 10.85 5.82 1.01
CA GLU A 42 9.94 6.69 1.74
C GLU A 42 8.49 6.20 1.66
N CYS A 43 8.05 5.74 0.49
CA CYS A 43 6.70 5.19 0.31
C CYS A 43 6.51 3.90 1.10
N ALA A 44 7.48 2.98 1.06
CA ALA A 44 7.43 1.73 1.82
C ALA A 44 7.38 2.00 3.33
N PHE A 45 8.24 2.88 3.85
CA PHE A 45 8.21 3.26 5.26
C PHE A 45 6.92 4.03 5.63
N GLY A 46 6.36 4.82 4.72
CA GLY A 46 5.05 5.46 4.94
C GLY A 46 3.92 4.45 5.16
N ILE A 47 3.92 3.35 4.41
CA ILE A 47 2.97 2.24 4.62
C ILE A 47 3.21 1.59 5.99
N LEU A 48 4.47 1.29 6.32
CA LEU A 48 4.81 0.67 7.61
C LEU A 48 4.48 1.56 8.80
N THR A 49 4.72 2.88 8.73
CA THR A 49 4.36 3.83 9.79
C THR A 49 2.87 3.93 10.00
N LYS A 50 2.07 3.94 8.92
CA LYS A 50 0.60 3.95 9.05
C LYS A 50 0.06 2.69 9.71
N ARG A 51 0.74 1.54 9.52
CA ARG A 51 0.28 0.24 10.00
C ARG A 51 0.82 -0.14 11.37
N PHE A 52 2.05 0.27 11.69
CA PHE A 52 2.75 -0.12 12.91
C PHE A 52 3.33 1.11 13.62
N ASN A 53 2.80 1.43 14.80
CA ASN A 53 3.19 2.59 15.62
C ASN A 53 4.70 2.61 15.98
N VAL A 54 5.39 1.47 15.91
CA VAL A 54 6.83 1.37 16.18
C VAL A 54 7.67 2.25 15.24
N PHE A 55 7.17 2.59 14.03
CA PHE A 55 7.84 3.49 13.08
C PHE A 55 7.39 4.95 13.17
N GLU A 56 6.42 5.28 14.02
CA GLU A 56 5.96 6.67 14.20
C GLU A 56 6.98 7.50 14.99
N ASN A 57 7.65 6.86 15.94
CA ASN A 57 8.67 7.47 16.79
C ASN A 57 10.07 6.93 16.50
N LYS A 58 11.09 7.65 16.98
CA LYS A 58 12.48 7.19 16.90
C LYS A 58 12.64 5.87 17.67
N MET A 59 13.17 4.85 17.02
CA MET A 59 13.50 3.60 17.69
C MET A 59 14.74 3.78 18.58
N LEU A 60 14.58 3.70 19.89
CA LEU A 60 15.67 3.78 20.87
C LEU A 60 16.36 2.42 21.06
N VAL A 61 16.76 1.78 19.96
CA VAL A 61 17.39 0.46 19.95
C VAL A 61 18.66 0.47 19.11
N HIS A 62 19.53 -0.52 19.30
CA HIS A 62 20.71 -0.70 18.45
C HIS A 62 20.30 -0.90 16.97
N PRO A 63 21.07 -0.37 15.98
CA PRO A 63 20.76 -0.51 14.56
C PRO A 63 20.47 -1.95 14.10
N ASP A 64 21.16 -2.94 14.67
CA ASP A 64 20.91 -4.35 14.35
C ASP A 64 19.51 -4.79 14.77
N LYS A 65 19.06 -4.37 15.96
CA LYS A 65 17.69 -4.63 16.42
C LYS A 65 16.66 -3.87 15.58
N ALA A 66 16.94 -2.62 15.21
CA ALA A 66 16.06 -1.86 14.32
C ALA A 66 15.88 -2.55 12.95
N THR A 67 16.94 -3.18 12.45
CA THR A 67 16.91 -3.96 11.20
C THR A 67 15.99 -5.18 11.34
N VAL A 68 16.12 -5.93 12.43
CA VAL A 68 15.26 -7.09 12.71
C VAL A 68 13.79 -6.68 12.86
N ILE A 69 13.50 -5.60 13.60
CA ILE A 69 12.14 -5.06 13.75
C ILE A 69 11.56 -4.68 12.37
N THR A 70 12.36 -4.03 11.52
CA THR A 70 11.94 -3.63 10.18
C THR A 70 11.60 -4.83 9.31
N GLN A 71 12.44 -5.87 9.33
CA GLN A 71 12.20 -7.11 8.59
C GLN A 71 10.95 -7.84 9.09
N ALA A 72 10.78 -7.95 10.41
CA ALA A 72 9.60 -8.55 11.01
C ALA A 72 8.31 -7.80 10.62
N ALA A 73 8.35 -6.47 10.57
CA ALA A 73 7.23 -5.65 10.11
C ALA A 73 6.89 -5.89 8.63
N CYS A 74 7.89 -6.08 7.76
CA CYS A 74 7.66 -6.44 6.36
C CYS A 74 6.98 -7.82 6.23
N VAL A 75 7.46 -8.82 6.97
CA VAL A 75 6.85 -10.16 6.98
C VAL A 75 5.41 -10.08 7.49
N LEU A 76 5.20 -9.38 8.61
CA LEU A 76 3.87 -9.21 9.20
C LEU A 76 2.93 -8.45 8.25
N HIS A 77 3.42 -7.41 7.57
CA HIS A 77 2.66 -6.69 6.56
C HIS A 77 2.16 -7.64 5.46
N ASN A 78 3.04 -8.50 4.93
CA ASN A 78 2.67 -9.46 3.89
C ASN A 78 1.61 -10.45 4.39
N ILE A 79 1.75 -10.97 5.62
CA ILE A 79 0.76 -11.88 6.22
C ILE A 79 -0.60 -11.19 6.38
N ILE A 80 -0.62 -9.93 6.83
CA ILE A 80 -1.88 -9.21 6.98
C ILE A 80 -2.50 -8.92 5.61
N MET A 81 -1.71 -8.51 4.62
CA MET A 81 -2.21 -8.28 3.26
C MET A 81 -2.83 -9.53 2.65
N ASP A 82 -2.20 -10.69 2.83
CA ASP A 82 -2.74 -11.98 2.36
C ASP A 82 -4.09 -12.33 3.03
N LYS A 83 -4.23 -12.05 4.32
CA LYS A 83 -5.51 -12.26 5.02
C LYS A 83 -6.59 -11.27 4.60
N GLU A 84 -6.23 -10.00 4.46
CA GLU A 84 -7.17 -8.96 4.05
C GLU A 84 -7.63 -9.13 2.59
N SER A 85 -6.74 -9.55 1.68
CA SER A 85 -7.13 -9.84 0.29
C SER A 85 -8.16 -10.96 0.25
N ASN A 86 -7.91 -12.05 0.98
CA ASN A 86 -8.85 -13.16 1.07
C ASN A 86 -10.22 -12.73 1.64
N LEU A 87 -10.23 -11.83 2.64
CA LEU A 87 -11.46 -11.27 3.20
C LEU A 87 -12.21 -10.39 2.19
N THR A 88 -11.50 -9.55 1.42
CA THR A 88 -12.12 -8.72 0.39
C THR A 88 -12.66 -9.57 -0.76
N ASP A 89 -11.95 -10.63 -1.15
CA ASP A 89 -12.39 -11.53 -2.21
C ASP A 89 -13.67 -12.27 -1.80
N ILE A 90 -13.73 -12.78 -0.56
CA ILE A 90 -14.94 -13.40 0.01
C ILE A 90 -16.11 -12.40 0.07
N HIS A 91 -15.85 -11.15 0.50
CA HIS A 91 -16.88 -10.13 0.55
C HIS A 91 -17.45 -9.82 -0.84
N ASN A 92 -16.59 -9.67 -1.84
CA ASN A 92 -16.98 -9.42 -3.22
C ASN A 92 -17.77 -10.61 -3.80
N GLU A 93 -17.39 -11.85 -3.48
CA GLU A 93 -18.12 -13.05 -3.90
C GLU A 93 -19.52 -13.13 -3.27
N ILE A 94 -19.64 -12.82 -1.98
CA ILE A 94 -20.94 -12.76 -1.28
C ILE A 94 -21.82 -11.67 -1.87
N GLU A 95 -21.28 -10.49 -2.14
CA GLU A 95 -22.03 -9.36 -2.72
C GLU A 95 -22.51 -9.69 -4.15
N THR A 96 -21.64 -10.32 -4.96
CA THR A 96 -21.99 -10.79 -6.31
C THR A 96 -23.08 -11.87 -6.27
N THR A 97 -22.96 -12.84 -5.35
CA THR A 97 -23.94 -13.91 -5.18
C THR A 97 -25.28 -13.37 -4.69
N THR A 98 -25.25 -12.41 -3.77
CA THR A 98 -26.44 -11.75 -3.23
C THR A 98 -27.18 -10.98 -4.33
N LEU A 99 -26.46 -10.22 -5.16
CA LEU A 99 -27.05 -9.52 -6.31
C LEU A 99 -27.68 -10.48 -7.33
N HIS A 100 -27.06 -11.64 -7.58
CA HIS A 100 -27.63 -12.66 -8.46
C HIS A 100 -28.93 -13.27 -7.91
N VAL A 101 -29.00 -13.55 -6.60
CA VAL A 101 -30.23 -14.07 -5.97
C VAL A 101 -31.38 -13.07 -6.07
N TYR A 102 -31.12 -11.77 -5.87
CA TYR A 102 -32.13 -10.73 -6.06
C TYR A 102 -32.58 -10.60 -7.52
N GLN A 103 -31.68 -10.83 -8.47
CA GLN A 103 -32.01 -10.83 -9.90
C GLN A 103 -32.89 -12.05 -10.27
N GLU A 104 -32.58 -13.24 -9.76
CA GLU A 104 -33.36 -14.47 -10.00
C GLU A 104 -34.76 -14.43 -9.38
N ASP A 105 -34.93 -13.80 -8.21
CA ASP A 105 -36.25 -13.61 -7.59
C ASP A 105 -37.10 -12.55 -8.33
N SER A 106 -36.47 -11.56 -8.97
CA SER A 106 -37.16 -10.58 -9.82
C SER A 106 -37.63 -11.18 -11.16
N ASP A 107 -36.88 -12.14 -11.71
CA ASP A 107 -37.21 -12.80 -12.98
C ASP A 107 -38.14 -14.02 -12.79
N ARG A 108 -38.45 -14.41 -11.54
CA ARG A 108 -39.45 -15.46 -11.27
C ARG A 108 -40.82 -14.95 -11.73
N PRO A 109 -41.47 -15.59 -12.72
CA PRO A 109 -42.76 -15.12 -13.21
C PRO A 109 -43.73 -15.09 -12.03
N THR A 110 -44.21 -13.88 -11.69
CA THR A 110 -45.24 -13.73 -10.66
C THR A 110 -46.44 -14.50 -11.15
N ASN A 111 -46.72 -15.66 -10.54
CA ASN A 111 -47.92 -16.43 -10.80
C ASN A 111 -49.10 -15.67 -10.16
N ARG A 112 -49.44 -14.52 -10.75
CA ARG A 112 -50.61 -13.73 -10.35
C ARG A 112 -51.80 -14.61 -10.70
N ARG A 113 -52.45 -15.14 -9.66
CA ARG A 113 -53.79 -15.69 -9.82
C ARG A 113 -54.64 -14.56 -10.41
N PRO A 114 -55.27 -14.73 -11.59
CA PRO A 114 -56.15 -13.72 -12.14
C PRO A 114 -57.21 -13.39 -11.08
N LEU A 115 -57.43 -12.10 -10.85
CA LEU A 115 -58.44 -11.67 -9.90
C LEU A 115 -59.80 -12.01 -10.51
N ILE A 116 -60.81 -12.30 -9.69
CA ILE A 116 -62.14 -12.72 -10.18
C ILE A 116 -62.73 -11.70 -11.17
N HIS A 117 -62.36 -10.42 -11.06
CA HIS A 117 -62.78 -9.36 -11.99
C HIS A 117 -62.15 -9.44 -13.39
N ASP A 118 -61.11 -10.24 -13.58
CA ASP A 118 -60.45 -10.43 -14.89
C ASP A 118 -61.05 -11.60 -15.69
N ILE A 119 -61.94 -12.38 -15.07
CA ILE A 119 -62.52 -13.61 -15.63
C ILE A 119 -63.99 -13.41 -16.07
N PHE A 120 -64.65 -12.32 -15.64
CA PHE A 120 -66.04 -12.03 -15.96
C PHE A 120 -66.21 -10.66 -16.63
#